data_AF-H2ZQY5-F1
#
_entry.id   AF-H2ZQY5-F1
#
_cell.length_a   1.000
_cell.length_b   1.000
_cell.length_c   1.000
_cell.angle_alpha   90.00
_cell.angle_beta   90.00
_cell.angle_gamma   90.00
#
_symmetry.space_group_name_H-M   'P 1'
#
loop_
_entity.id
_entity.type
_entity.pdbx_description
1 polymer ?
#
loop_
_entity_poly.entity_id
_entity_poly.type
_entity_poly.pdbx_seq_one_letter_code
_entity_poly.pdbx_strand_id
1 'polypeptide(L)'
;MEDKGRILQNFPSFNTSNFTQFDPHTADKKKKKITVYLSTEDHGPQQVIKKDRSSILLRYLYQQLDKKKHEGMKHKINPEDSPKTGSNSPDDEPRRKILKPSHSRDDVTSTSSFSQKT
;
A
#
# COMPACT_ATOMS: atom_id res chain seq x y z
N MET A 1 22.42 34.51 8.46
CA MET A 1 22.26 33.52 9.55
C MET A 1 20.86 32.97 9.39
N GLU A 2 20.70 31.74 8.92
CA GLU A 2 19.37 31.16 8.66
C GLU A 2 18.68 30.81 9.99
N ASP A 3 17.45 31.29 10.16
CA ASP A 3 16.60 31.03 11.33
C ASP A 3 16.18 29.56 11.33
N LYS A 4 17.02 28.70 11.91
CA LYS A 4 16.77 27.26 12.08
C LYS A 4 15.38 26.96 12.67
N GLY A 5 14.84 27.87 13.49
CA GLY A 5 13.52 27.73 14.10
C GLY A 5 12.35 27.78 13.11
N ARG A 6 12.45 28.50 11.99
CA ARG A 6 11.37 28.60 10.99
C ARG A 6 11.12 27.28 10.25
N ILE A 7 12.16 26.48 10.11
CA ILE A 7 12.10 25.16 9.46
C ILE A 7 11.32 24.16 10.32
N LEU A 8 11.27 24.39 11.64
CA LEU A 8 10.67 23.45 12.61
C LEU A 8 9.23 23.82 13.01
N GLN A 9 8.68 24.94 12.55
CA GLN A 9 7.36 25.42 12.99
C GLN A 9 6.19 24.59 12.45
N ASN A 10 6.37 23.90 11.33
CA ASN A 10 5.28 23.22 10.63
C ASN A 10 5.46 21.69 10.59
N PHE A 11 6.06 21.08 11.63
CA PHE A 11 6.09 19.63 11.71
C PHE A 11 4.68 19.04 11.90
N PRO A 12 4.38 17.90 11.26
CA PRO A 12 3.13 17.21 11.47
C PRO A 12 2.93 16.84 12.96
N SER A 13 1.79 17.24 13.50
CA SER A 13 1.32 16.80 14.81
C SER A 13 -0.04 16.12 14.63
N PHE A 14 -0.05 14.79 14.73
CA PHE A 14 -1.31 14.02 14.63
C PHE A 14 -2.20 14.24 15.86
N ASN A 15 -1.59 14.48 17.02
CA ASN A 15 -2.28 14.80 18.25
C ASN A 15 -1.40 15.71 19.12
N THR A 16 -1.90 16.91 19.40
CA THR A 16 -1.20 17.93 20.19
C THR A 16 -0.96 17.49 21.62
N SER A 17 -1.75 16.56 22.18
CA SER A 17 -1.61 16.12 23.57
C SER A 17 -0.50 15.08 23.80
N ASN A 18 -0.06 14.33 22.78
CA ASN A 18 0.83 13.16 22.89
C ASN A 18 2.12 13.40 23.71
N PHE A 19 2.67 14.62 23.69
CA PHE A 19 3.94 14.95 24.34
C PHE A 19 3.82 16.05 25.41
N THR A 20 2.63 16.57 25.67
CA THR A 20 2.42 17.70 26.60
C THR A 20 2.74 17.35 28.05
N GLN A 21 2.61 16.08 28.44
CA GLN A 21 2.84 15.58 29.80
C GLN A 21 4.17 14.83 29.95
N PHE A 22 5.02 14.85 28.92
CA PHE A 22 6.30 14.17 28.98
C PHE A 22 7.27 14.96 29.87
N ASP A 23 7.72 14.34 30.97
CA ASP A 23 8.75 14.89 31.85
C ASP A 23 10.03 14.02 31.79
N PRO A 24 11.12 14.55 31.21
CA PRO A 24 12.40 13.84 31.10
C PRO A 24 12.98 13.41 32.46
N HIS A 25 12.71 14.16 33.52
CA HIS A 25 13.30 13.94 34.84
C HIS A 25 12.58 12.83 35.64
N THR A 26 11.34 12.49 35.28
CA THR A 26 10.62 11.32 35.83
C THR A 26 10.64 10.09 34.93
N ALA A 27 11.09 10.22 33.67
CA ALA A 27 11.10 9.12 32.70
C ALA A 27 12.01 7.95 33.10
N ASP A 28 13.16 8.21 33.73
CA ASP A 28 14.11 7.15 34.13
C ASP A 28 13.56 6.22 35.21
N LYS A 29 12.66 6.72 36.08
CA LYS A 29 12.00 5.95 37.14
C LYS A 29 10.83 5.10 36.59
N LYS A 30 10.40 5.37 35.36
CA LYS A 30 9.25 4.75 34.69
C LYS A 30 9.65 3.98 33.43
N LYS A 31 10.84 3.36 33.40
CA LYS A 31 11.23 2.41 32.35
C LYS A 31 10.32 1.18 32.43
N LYS A 32 9.12 1.29 31.86
CA LYS A 32 8.18 0.18 31.71
C LYS A 32 8.94 -0.91 30.96
N LYS A 33 9.13 -2.06 31.62
CA LYS A 33 9.74 -3.22 30.97
C LYS A 33 8.93 -3.53 29.72
N ILE A 34 9.59 -3.71 28.58
CA ILE A 34 8.93 -4.07 27.34
C ILE A 34 8.28 -5.44 27.57
N THR A 35 6.95 -5.48 27.57
CA THR A 35 6.18 -6.71 27.68
C THR A 35 6.25 -7.44 26.34
N VAL A 36 6.60 -8.71 26.36
CA VAL A 36 6.64 -9.55 25.16
C VAL A 36 5.21 -9.94 24.79
N TYR A 37 4.82 -9.73 23.54
CA TYR A 37 3.54 -10.24 23.03
C TYR A 37 3.66 -11.76 22.83
N LEU A 38 2.83 -12.52 23.55
CA LEU A 38 2.66 -13.96 23.34
C LEU A 38 1.34 -14.18 22.62
N SER A 39 1.39 -14.65 21.37
CA SER A 39 0.17 -14.94 20.60
C SER A 39 -0.52 -16.17 21.20
N THR A 40 -1.75 -16.02 21.68
CA THR A 40 -2.55 -17.10 22.28
C THR A 40 -3.57 -17.71 21.33
N GLU A 41 -3.88 -17.01 20.24
CA GLU A 41 -4.89 -17.41 19.24
C GLU A 41 -4.21 -17.77 17.92
N ASP A 42 -4.67 -18.85 17.30
CA ASP A 42 -4.18 -19.32 16.01
C ASP A 42 -5.00 -18.69 14.88
N HIS A 43 -4.68 -17.44 14.56
CA HIS A 43 -5.20 -16.77 13.36
C HIS A 43 -4.28 -17.05 12.18
N GLY A 44 -4.76 -17.88 11.25
CA GLY A 44 -4.05 -18.13 10.00
C GLY A 44 -3.92 -16.86 9.14
N PRO A 45 -2.86 -16.74 8.32
CA PRO A 45 -2.70 -15.58 7.44
C PRO A 45 -3.77 -15.57 6.34
N GLN A 46 -4.37 -14.41 6.08
CA GLN A 46 -5.34 -14.25 5.00
C GLN A 46 -4.74 -14.51 3.61
N GLN A 47 -3.45 -14.20 3.42
CA GLN A 47 -2.73 -14.36 2.16
C GLN A 47 -1.33 -14.90 2.40
N VAL A 48 -0.82 -15.70 1.45
CA VAL A 48 0.51 -16.30 1.52
C VAL A 48 1.35 -15.79 0.36
N ILE A 49 2.54 -15.26 0.65
CA ILE A 49 3.49 -14.83 -0.37
C ILE A 49 4.09 -16.07 -1.03
N LYS A 50 3.72 -16.30 -2.30
CA LYS A 50 4.26 -17.40 -3.11
C LYS A 50 5.36 -16.88 -4.02
N LYS A 51 6.47 -17.62 -4.09
CA LYS A 51 7.51 -17.39 -5.08
C LYS A 51 7.14 -18.10 -6.39
N ASP A 52 7.37 -17.44 -7.51
CA ASP A 52 7.30 -18.06 -8.83
C ASP A 52 8.38 -19.14 -8.94
N ARG A 53 7.97 -20.39 -9.21
CA ARG A 53 8.86 -21.54 -9.35
C ARG A 53 9.37 -21.73 -10.78
N SER A 54 8.89 -20.94 -11.74
CA SER A 54 9.30 -21.08 -13.13
C SER A 54 10.76 -20.68 -13.33
N SER A 55 11.43 -21.37 -14.27
CA SER A 55 12.78 -20.98 -14.68
C SER A 55 12.72 -19.63 -15.39
N ILE A 56 13.57 -18.70 -14.95
CA ILE A 56 13.64 -17.35 -15.52
C ILE A 56 13.94 -17.38 -17.02
N LEU A 57 14.72 -18.36 -17.48
CA LEU A 57 15.07 -18.52 -18.89
C LEU A 57 13.86 -18.98 -19.71
N LEU A 58 13.15 -20.00 -19.25
CA LEU A 58 11.98 -20.52 -19.96
C LEU A 58 10.86 -19.48 -20.02
N ARG A 59 10.60 -18.78 -18.92
CA ARG A 59 9.65 -17.67 -18.88
C ARG A 59 9.98 -16.62 -19.94
N TYR A 60 11.26 -16.26 -20.06
CA TYR A 60 11.72 -15.31 -21.05
C TYR A 60 11.52 -15.81 -22.49
N LEU A 61 11.93 -17.06 -22.78
CA LEU A 61 11.79 -17.63 -24.13
C LEU A 61 10.33 -17.72 -24.56
N TYR A 62 9.43 -18.22 -23.70
CA TYR A 62 8.00 -18.27 -24.00
C TYR A 62 7.42 -16.86 -24.24
N GLN A 63 7.80 -15.89 -23.42
CA GLN A 63 7.39 -14.51 -23.60
C GLN A 63 7.82 -13.94 -24.95
N GLN A 64 9.03 -14.28 -25.44
CA GLN A 64 9.50 -13.84 -26.76
C GLN A 64 8.73 -14.52 -27.91
N LEU A 65 8.45 -15.81 -27.77
CA LEU A 65 7.69 -16.55 -28.77
C LEU A 65 6.25 -16.03 -28.89
N ASP A 66 5.59 -15.77 -27.76
CA ASP A 66 4.22 -15.27 -27.76
C ASP A 66 4.14 -13.84 -28.30
N LYS A 67 5.10 -12.97 -27.95
CA LYS A 67 5.24 -11.65 -28.58
C LYS A 67 5.32 -11.75 -30.11
N LYS A 68 6.18 -12.63 -30.64
CA LYS A 68 6.33 -12.84 -32.08
C LYS A 68 5.06 -13.38 -32.74
N LYS A 69 4.30 -14.26 -32.07
CA LYS A 69 3.00 -14.73 -32.56
C LYS A 69 1.99 -13.58 -32.64
N HIS A 70 1.95 -12.72 -31.62
CA HIS A 70 1.06 -11.56 -31.61
C HIS A 70 1.45 -10.51 -32.65
N GLU A 71 2.75 -10.29 -32.90
CA GLU A 71 3.24 -9.41 -33.97
C GLU A 71 2.91 -9.97 -35.36
N GLY A 72 3.11 -11.27 -35.59
CA GLY A 72 2.75 -11.94 -36.84
C GLY A 72 1.24 -11.96 -37.14
N MET A 73 0.40 -11.88 -36.10
CA MET A 73 -1.06 -11.75 -36.23
C MET A 73 -1.49 -10.32 -36.56
N LYS A 74 -0.77 -9.28 -36.08
CA LYS A 74 -1.05 -7.87 -36.39
C LYS A 74 -0.84 -7.53 -37.87
N HIS A 75 0.06 -8.23 -38.58
CA HIS A 75 0.29 -8.03 -40.01
C HIS A 75 -0.69 -8.78 -40.93
N LYS A 76 -1.63 -9.57 -40.39
CA LYS A 76 -2.69 -10.23 -41.17
C LYS A 76 -4.05 -9.53 -41.13
N ILE A 77 -4.15 -8.39 -40.45
CA ILE A 77 -5.36 -7.58 -40.43
C ILE A 77 -5.17 -6.49 -41.50
N ASN A 78 -5.82 -6.66 -42.66
CA ASN A 78 -5.83 -5.66 -43.75
C ASN A 78 -6.34 -4.29 -43.23
N PRO A 79 -5.75 -3.17 -43.66
CA PRO A 79 -6.15 -1.82 -43.23
C PRO A 79 -7.22 -1.19 -44.15
N GLU A 80 -8.28 -1.93 -44.51
CA GLU A 80 -9.40 -1.40 -45.32
C GLU A 80 -10.71 -1.38 -44.53
N ASP A 81 -10.65 -1.03 -43.26
CA ASP A 81 -11.79 -0.45 -42.55
C ASP A 81 -11.27 0.32 -41.34
N SER A 82 -10.94 1.59 -41.56
CA SER A 82 -10.84 2.56 -40.48
C SER A 82 -11.67 3.79 -40.84
N PRO A 83 -12.68 4.15 -40.03
CA PRO A 83 -12.97 5.54 -39.78
C PRO A 83 -12.08 6.00 -38.62
N LYS A 84 -11.18 6.93 -38.95
CA LYS A 84 -10.35 7.69 -38.03
C LYS A 84 -11.21 8.65 -37.20
N THR A 85 -11.05 8.61 -35.89
CA THR A 85 -11.10 9.77 -34.97
C THR A 85 -10.14 9.43 -33.82
N GLY A 86 -8.88 9.91 -33.83
CA GLY A 86 -8.43 11.14 -33.15
C GLY A 86 -8.31 10.89 -31.64
N SER A 87 -7.18 11.00 -30.94
CA SER A 87 -5.90 11.70 -31.11
C SER A 87 -4.85 11.10 -30.14
N ASN A 88 -3.58 11.13 -30.53
CA ASN A 88 -2.43 10.58 -29.78
C ASN A 88 -2.14 11.32 -28.45
N SER A 89 -1.61 10.60 -27.45
CA SER A 89 -0.63 11.13 -26.48
C SER A 89 0.33 10.02 -26.03
N PRO A 90 1.64 10.29 -25.84
CA PRO A 90 2.68 9.30 -25.64
C PRO A 90 3.01 9.16 -24.14
N ASP A 91 2.29 8.31 -23.41
CA ASP A 91 2.60 7.98 -22.01
C ASP A 91 2.18 6.54 -21.70
N ASP A 92 2.81 5.55 -22.35
CA ASP A 92 2.72 4.15 -21.94
C ASP A 92 3.85 3.81 -20.95
N GLU A 93 3.91 4.56 -19.85
CA GLU A 93 4.53 4.06 -18.61
C GLU A 93 3.50 3.15 -17.92
N PRO A 94 3.86 1.95 -17.42
CA PRO A 94 2.90 1.05 -16.79
C PRO A 94 2.41 1.68 -15.49
N ARG A 95 1.28 2.39 -15.55
CA ARG A 95 0.58 2.97 -14.42
C ARG A 95 0.28 1.84 -13.42
N ARG A 96 1.08 1.77 -12.35
CA ARG A 96 0.83 0.88 -11.22
C ARG A 96 -0.60 1.19 -10.74
N LYS A 97 -1.51 0.24 -10.91
CA LYS A 97 -2.89 0.36 -10.41
C LYS A 97 -2.84 0.37 -8.89
N ILE A 98 -2.72 1.54 -8.28
CA ILE A 98 -2.93 1.71 -6.85
C ILE A 98 -4.43 1.51 -6.64
N LEU A 99 -4.79 0.39 -6.02
CA LEU A 99 -6.15 0.15 -5.54
C LEU A 99 -6.45 1.21 -4.48
N LYS A 100 -7.23 2.23 -4.84
CA LYS A 100 -7.72 3.21 -3.87
C LYS A 100 -8.72 2.49 -2.95
N PRO A 101 -8.53 2.48 -1.63
CA PRO A 101 -9.58 2.05 -0.72
C PRO A 101 -10.73 3.06 -0.81
N SER A 102 -11.93 2.58 -1.14
CA SER A 102 -13.16 3.35 -0.96
C SER A 102 -13.38 3.56 0.53
N HIS A 103 -13.16 4.78 1.02
CA HIS A 103 -13.66 5.18 2.33
C HIS A 103 -15.10 5.64 2.15
N SER A 104 -16.06 4.72 2.36
CA SER A 104 -17.41 5.11 2.77
C SER A 104 -17.32 5.48 4.24
N ARG A 105 -17.52 6.76 4.53
CA ARG A 105 -17.73 7.23 5.90
C ARG A 105 -19.18 6.98 6.23
N ASP A 106 -19.45 5.92 6.98
CA ASP A 106 -20.64 5.87 7.80
C ASP A 106 -20.22 5.57 9.24
N ASP A 107 -20.51 6.57 10.03
CA ASP A 107 -20.46 6.64 11.48
C ASP A 107 -21.41 5.61 12.10
N VAL A 108 -21.06 5.11 13.29
CA VAL A 108 -21.94 4.77 14.42
C VAL A 108 -21.13 3.92 15.40
N THR A 109 -20.69 4.61 16.45
CA THR A 109 -20.30 4.05 17.73
C THR A 109 -21.33 3.04 18.24
N SER A 110 -20.96 1.77 18.34
CA SER A 110 -21.64 0.80 19.20
C SER A 110 -20.76 0.53 20.42
N THR A 111 -21.00 1.28 21.50
CA THR A 111 -20.50 0.95 22.83
C THR A 111 -21.31 -0.24 23.35
N SER A 112 -20.74 -1.44 23.27
CA SER A 112 -21.29 -2.64 23.90
C SER A 112 -20.88 -2.66 25.38
N SER A 113 -21.86 -2.45 26.25
CA SER A 113 -21.71 -2.53 27.71
C SER A 113 -21.65 -3.99 28.15
N PHE A 114 -20.54 -4.42 28.74
CA PHE A 114 -20.40 -5.73 29.36
C PHE A 114 -20.88 -5.66 30.82
N SER A 115 -22.07 -6.20 31.09
CA SER A 115 -22.57 -6.42 32.46
C SER A 115 -21.94 -7.68 33.05
N GLN A 116 -21.25 -7.54 34.18
CA GLN A 116 -20.94 -8.66 35.06
C GLN A 116 -22.17 -8.97 35.92
N LYS A 117 -22.59 -10.23 35.92
CA LYS A 117 -23.61 -10.76 36.83
C LYS A 117 -22.92 -11.51 37.96
N THR A 118 -23.45 -11.27 39.16
CA THR A 118 -23.13 -11.79 40.49
C THR A 118 -22.91 -13.29 40.55
#